data_AF-A0A2E9MMK3-F1
#
_entry.id   AF-A0A2E9MMK3-F1
#
_cell.length_a   1.000
_cell.length_b   1.000
_cell.length_c   1.000
_cell.angle_alpha   90.00
_cell.angle_beta   90.00
_cell.angle_gamma   90.00
#
_symmetry.space_group_name_H-M   'P 1'
#
loop_
_entity.id
_entity.type
_entity.pdbx_description
1 polymer ?
#
loop_
_entity_poly.entity_id
_entity_poly.type
_entity_poly.pdbx_seq_one_letter_code
_entity_poly.pdbx_strand_id
1 'polypeptide(L)'
;MPMMVVIVCVCMAMSVLLGLAPYLVGGAVALAIALFIICFVSAEASLYVLIFSMLLSPEFGMGALSEPEANTGDRGVTIRTEDLLLVVMCFAWLVRMAVHKELGLVRETPLNRPIAWYTFACVLATGMGLIFGHVEGMTGMFFVLKYIEFVVFFIVSNNIHSRDQIRRFTIAMLVTTFIVSVVSVVSVVSIVAIVQIPLGGRVLALFEGEQGEPNTLGGYLLFTCAAAGGLLLSLRHWRAKILLTTLLLFALAPFLATLSRGFYLALPIVYMALTAFKRGNRFPMIAMMVVLTALGAAAMPQAVKDRILYTFDQGATSHYRVSVGNVRLDSSTSARIKSWQEAFIDAASSPSGDTG
;
A
#
# COMPACT_ATOMS: atom_id res chain seq x y z
N MET A 1 -15.69 -31.28 -29.87
CA MET A 1 -16.76 -30.59 -30.63
C MET A 1 -17.57 -29.60 -29.78
N PRO A 2 -18.27 -29.98 -28.69
CA PRO A 2 -19.13 -29.04 -27.94
C PRO A 2 -18.33 -27.90 -27.27
N MET A 3 -17.15 -28.19 -26.74
CA MET A 3 -16.31 -27.19 -26.06
C MET A 3 -15.77 -26.10 -27.02
N MET A 4 -15.43 -26.46 -28.26
CA MET A 4 -14.99 -25.47 -29.26
C MET A 4 -16.14 -24.56 -29.71
N VAL A 5 -17.36 -25.09 -29.83
CA VAL A 5 -18.54 -24.29 -30.17
C VAL A 5 -18.85 -23.28 -29.07
N VAL A 6 -18.77 -23.70 -27.79
CA VAL A 6 -18.96 -22.79 -26.65
C VAL A 6 -17.91 -21.68 -26.63
N ILE A 7 -16.64 -22.02 -26.88
CA ILE A 7 -15.56 -21.02 -26.95
C ILE A 7 -15.81 -20.01 -28.07
N VAL A 8 -16.18 -20.47 -29.27
CA VAL A 8 -16.47 -19.58 -30.41
C VAL A 8 -17.68 -18.68 -30.14
N CYS A 9 -18.75 -19.22 -29.53
CA CYS A 9 -19.92 -18.43 -29.16
C CYS A 9 -19.60 -17.37 -28.10
N VAL A 10 -18.78 -17.70 -27.10
CA VAL A 10 -18.33 -16.74 -26.07
C VAL A 10 -17.43 -15.66 -26.68
N CYS A 11 -16.50 -16.04 -27.56
CA CYS A 11 -15.64 -15.08 -28.28
C CYS A 11 -16.45 -14.14 -29.19
N MET A 12 -17.45 -14.66 -29.91
CA MET A 12 -18.36 -13.83 -30.71
C MET A 12 -19.20 -12.90 -29.83
N ALA A 13 -19.77 -13.40 -28.74
CA ALA A 13 -20.57 -12.59 -27.81
C ALA A 13 -19.72 -11.47 -27.20
N MET A 14 -18.49 -11.75 -26.76
CA MET A 14 -17.59 -10.72 -26.27
C MET A 14 -17.19 -9.72 -27.35
N SER A 15 -16.92 -10.17 -28.58
CA SER A 15 -16.58 -9.28 -29.69
C SER A 15 -17.72 -8.31 -30.04
N VAL A 16 -18.97 -8.77 -29.97
CA VAL A 16 -20.16 -7.93 -30.19
C VAL A 16 -20.34 -6.94 -29.02
N LEU A 17 -20.15 -7.40 -27.79
CA LEU A 17 -20.25 -6.55 -26.59
C LEU A 17 -19.18 -5.44 -26.59
N LEU A 18 -17.95 -5.79 -27.02
CA LEU A 18 -16.82 -4.87 -27.18
C LEU A 18 -17.05 -3.85 -28.30
N GLY A 19 -17.75 -4.24 -29.37
CA GLY A 19 -18.08 -3.35 -30.50
C GLY A 19 -19.22 -2.37 -30.21
N LEU A 20 -20.07 -2.67 -29.23
CA LEU A 20 -21.19 -1.80 -28.81
C LEU A 20 -20.83 -0.86 -27.67
N ALA A 21 -19.76 -1.14 -26.93
CA ALA A 21 -19.32 -0.32 -25.82
C ALA A 21 -18.59 0.95 -26.30
N PRO A 22 -18.67 2.07 -25.55
CA PRO A 22 -17.79 3.22 -25.77
C PRO A 22 -16.33 2.76 -25.84
N TYR A 23 -15.52 3.33 -26.73
CA TYR A 23 -14.14 2.91 -26.97
C TYR A 23 -13.29 2.76 -25.68
N LEU A 24 -13.54 3.61 -24.68
CA LEU A 24 -12.94 3.53 -23.34
C LEU A 24 -13.38 2.29 -22.54
N VAL A 25 -14.68 1.99 -22.52
CA VAL A 25 -15.24 0.84 -21.79
C VAL A 25 -14.85 -0.46 -22.50
N GLY A 26 -14.89 -0.47 -23.84
CA GLY A 26 -14.43 -1.61 -24.63
C GLY A 26 -12.94 -1.92 -24.40
N GLY A 27 -12.08 -0.88 -24.39
CA GLY A 27 -10.67 -1.04 -24.08
C GLY A 27 -10.42 -1.59 -22.67
N ALA A 28 -11.13 -1.10 -21.66
CA ALA A 28 -11.01 -1.58 -20.28
C ALA A 28 -11.45 -3.05 -20.14
N VAL A 29 -12.57 -3.42 -20.77
CA VAL A 29 -13.06 -4.81 -20.77
C VAL A 29 -12.07 -5.74 -21.49
N ALA A 30 -11.54 -5.34 -22.64
CA ALA A 30 -10.53 -6.11 -23.36
C ALA A 30 -9.25 -6.31 -22.52
N LEU A 31 -8.80 -5.27 -21.82
CA LEU A 31 -7.66 -5.34 -20.91
C LEU A 31 -7.94 -6.29 -19.74
N ALA A 32 -9.11 -6.20 -19.11
CA ALA A 32 -9.50 -7.08 -18.01
C ALA A 32 -9.56 -8.56 -18.46
N ILE A 33 -10.09 -8.83 -19.66
CA ILE A 33 -10.10 -10.18 -20.25
C ILE A 33 -8.68 -10.66 -20.52
N ALA A 34 -7.83 -9.81 -21.13
CA ALA A 34 -6.43 -10.17 -21.39
C ALA A 34 -5.69 -10.51 -20.10
N LEU A 35 -5.87 -9.71 -19.05
CA LEU A 35 -5.32 -9.96 -17.72
C LEU A 35 -5.85 -11.26 -17.12
N PHE A 36 -7.16 -11.51 -17.20
CA PHE A 36 -7.77 -12.76 -16.76
C PHE A 36 -7.16 -13.97 -17.48
N ILE A 37 -6.99 -13.90 -18.81
CA ILE A 37 -6.36 -14.95 -19.61
C ILE A 37 -4.90 -15.17 -19.17
N ILE A 38 -4.12 -14.10 -19.00
CA ILE A 38 -2.73 -14.19 -18.54
C ILE A 38 -2.66 -14.87 -17.18
N CYS A 39 -3.55 -14.49 -16.26
CA CYS A 39 -3.62 -15.05 -14.91
C CYS A 39 -4.04 -16.52 -14.91
N PHE A 40 -4.99 -16.88 -15.77
CA PHE A 40 -5.44 -18.25 -15.94
C PHE A 40 -4.36 -19.14 -16.56
N VAL A 41 -3.63 -18.64 -17.56
CA VAL A 41 -2.59 -19.38 -18.28
C VAL A 41 -1.34 -19.56 -17.41
N SER A 42 -0.93 -18.53 -16.68
CA SER A 42 0.29 -18.59 -15.88
C SER A 42 0.21 -17.75 -14.61
N ALA A 43 0.17 -18.44 -13.47
CA ALA A 43 0.18 -17.78 -12.17
C ALA A 43 1.47 -16.98 -11.94
N GLU A 44 2.62 -17.41 -12.50
CA GLU A 44 3.86 -16.65 -12.42
C GLU A 44 3.76 -15.30 -13.17
N ALA A 45 3.14 -15.24 -14.35
CA ALA A 45 2.93 -13.96 -15.04
C ALA A 45 1.99 -13.05 -14.28
N SER A 46 0.94 -13.61 -13.66
CA SER A 46 0.01 -12.86 -12.82
C SER A 46 0.71 -12.11 -11.68
N LEU A 47 1.70 -12.76 -11.06
CA LEU A 47 2.48 -12.16 -9.97
C LEU A 47 3.40 -11.05 -10.47
N TYR A 48 4.00 -11.17 -11.67
CA TYR A 48 4.74 -10.05 -12.26
C TYR A 48 3.83 -8.86 -12.55
N VAL A 49 2.67 -9.10 -13.16
CA VAL A 49 1.69 -8.05 -13.45
C VAL A 49 1.28 -7.33 -12.16
N LEU A 50 1.01 -8.08 -11.09
CA LEU A 50 0.68 -7.51 -9.78
C LEU A 50 1.82 -6.63 -9.24
N ILE A 51 3.06 -7.12 -9.28
CA ILE A 51 4.24 -6.37 -8.82
C ILE A 51 4.40 -5.06 -9.58
N PHE A 52 4.24 -5.07 -10.91
CA PHE A 52 4.36 -3.86 -11.72
C PHE A 52 3.16 -2.91 -11.55
N SER A 53 1.97 -3.43 -11.24
CA SER A 53 0.75 -2.64 -11.08
C SER A 53 0.66 -1.90 -9.75
N MET A 54 1.33 -2.37 -8.69
CA MET A 54 1.12 -1.92 -7.30
C MET A 54 1.32 -0.41 -7.04
N LEU A 55 2.10 0.27 -7.90
CA LEU A 55 2.33 1.73 -7.83
C LEU A 55 2.08 2.47 -9.14
N LEU A 56 1.86 1.73 -10.23
CA LEU A 56 1.58 2.27 -11.55
C LEU A 56 0.08 2.29 -11.84
N SER A 57 -0.74 1.92 -10.85
CA SER A 57 -2.17 1.78 -10.95
C SER A 57 -2.88 3.10 -10.64
N PRO A 58 -3.79 3.56 -11.52
CA PRO A 58 -4.61 4.74 -11.26
C PRO A 58 -5.63 4.53 -10.16
N GLU A 59 -5.78 5.59 -9.35
CA GLU A 59 -6.82 5.69 -8.33
C GLU A 59 -8.08 6.33 -8.92
N PHE A 60 -9.21 5.68 -8.72
CA PHE A 60 -10.51 6.26 -9.03
C PHE A 60 -11.14 6.72 -7.70
N GLY A 61 -11.03 8.02 -7.42
CA GLY A 61 -11.70 8.64 -6.30
C GLY A 61 -13.18 8.87 -6.62
N MET A 62 -14.06 8.04 -6.07
CA MET A 62 -15.50 8.25 -6.18
C MET A 62 -15.97 9.19 -5.06
N GLY A 63 -15.48 10.45 -5.08
CA GLY A 63 -15.84 11.50 -4.13
C GLY A 63 -17.29 12.02 -4.24
N ALA A 64 -18.19 11.23 -4.83
CA ALA A 64 -19.55 11.63 -5.19
C ALA A 64 -20.65 10.71 -4.62
N LEU A 65 -20.31 9.67 -3.86
CA LEU A 65 -21.29 8.78 -3.22
C LEU A 65 -21.54 9.04 -1.74
N SER A 66 -20.79 9.96 -1.12
CA SER A 66 -21.01 10.38 0.26
C SER A 66 -21.67 11.76 0.26
N GLU A 67 -22.98 11.77 0.52
CA GLU A 67 -23.71 12.98 0.86
C GLU A 67 -23.08 13.66 2.10
N PRO A 68 -23.21 14.99 2.24
CA PRO A 68 -22.45 15.79 3.20
C PRO A 68 -22.96 15.70 4.66
N GLU A 69 -23.48 14.56 5.11
CA GLU A 69 -23.96 14.37 6.48
C GLU A 69 -23.73 12.96 6.99
N ALA A 70 -22.59 12.73 7.67
CA ALA A 70 -22.50 11.94 8.91
C ALA A 70 -21.04 11.58 9.26
N ASN A 71 -20.47 12.28 10.25
CA ASN A 71 -19.60 11.82 11.35
C ASN A 71 -18.53 10.72 11.17
N THR A 72 -18.13 10.33 9.96
CA THR A 72 -16.92 9.52 9.72
C THR A 72 -16.01 10.33 8.81
N GLY A 73 -14.91 10.83 9.38
CA GLY A 73 -14.09 11.88 8.78
C GLY A 73 -13.74 11.66 7.30
N ASP A 74 -14.41 12.43 6.44
CA ASP A 74 -13.93 13.07 5.21
C ASP A 74 -13.01 12.25 4.29
N ARG A 75 -13.19 10.92 4.26
CA ARG A 75 -12.42 10.00 3.41
C ARG A 75 -13.38 9.07 2.71
N GLY A 76 -13.84 9.51 1.55
CA GLY A 76 -14.54 8.63 0.61
C GLY A 76 -13.71 7.39 0.30
N VAL A 77 -14.38 6.26 0.05
CA VAL A 77 -13.73 5.01 -0.33
C VAL A 77 -13.03 5.22 -1.67
N THR A 78 -11.70 5.13 -1.67
CA THR A 78 -10.89 5.14 -2.88
C THR A 78 -10.77 3.72 -3.41
N ILE A 79 -11.10 3.53 -4.69
CA ILE A 79 -10.94 2.25 -5.37
C ILE A 79 -9.76 2.40 -6.33
N ARG A 80 -8.75 1.55 -6.15
CA ARG A 80 -7.57 1.54 -7.02
C ARG A 80 -7.77 0.50 -8.12
N THR A 81 -7.14 0.71 -9.28
CA THR A 81 -7.20 -0.26 -10.39
C THR A 81 -6.58 -1.61 -9.99
N GLU A 82 -5.69 -1.61 -8.99
CA GLU A 82 -5.08 -2.84 -8.46
C GLU A 82 -6.07 -3.65 -7.62
N ASP A 83 -6.97 -3.01 -6.87
CA ASP A 83 -8.02 -3.70 -6.10
C ASP A 83 -8.92 -4.49 -7.05
N LEU A 84 -9.28 -3.87 -8.19
CA LEU A 84 -10.01 -4.52 -9.29
C LEU A 84 -9.20 -5.65 -9.95
N LEU A 85 -7.92 -5.43 -10.22
CA LEU A 85 -7.02 -6.46 -10.73
C LEU A 85 -6.95 -7.66 -9.78
N LEU A 86 -6.86 -7.42 -8.47
CA LEU A 86 -6.80 -8.44 -7.43
C LEU A 86 -8.07 -9.28 -7.40
N VAL A 87 -9.24 -8.67 -7.56
CA VAL A 87 -10.51 -9.39 -7.69
C VAL A 87 -10.46 -10.30 -8.92
N VAL A 88 -10.08 -9.77 -10.10
CA VAL A 88 -9.98 -10.56 -11.34
C VAL A 88 -8.97 -11.70 -11.20
N MET A 89 -7.82 -11.44 -10.58
CA MET A 89 -6.77 -12.43 -10.31
C MET A 89 -7.24 -13.53 -9.35
N CYS A 90 -7.97 -13.15 -8.30
CA CYS A 90 -8.56 -14.07 -7.34
C CYS A 90 -9.53 -15.02 -8.04
N PHE A 91 -10.47 -14.48 -8.82
CA PHE A 91 -11.41 -15.29 -9.60
C PHE A 91 -10.69 -16.19 -10.61
N ALA A 92 -9.72 -15.69 -11.36
CA ALA A 92 -8.94 -16.49 -12.30
C ALA A 92 -8.22 -17.65 -11.60
N TRP A 93 -7.63 -17.38 -10.44
CA TRP A 93 -6.95 -18.39 -9.63
C TRP A 93 -7.91 -19.45 -9.08
N LEU A 94 -9.08 -19.05 -8.58
CA LEU A 94 -10.12 -19.98 -8.11
C LEU A 94 -10.64 -20.88 -9.24
N VAL A 95 -10.90 -20.30 -10.42
CA VAL A 95 -11.32 -21.06 -11.61
C VAL A 95 -10.21 -22.03 -12.02
N ARG A 96 -8.95 -21.58 -12.03
CA ARG A 96 -7.79 -22.45 -12.31
C ARG A 96 -7.72 -23.62 -11.33
N MET A 97 -7.88 -23.38 -10.03
CA MET A 97 -7.89 -24.45 -9.02
C MET A 97 -9.05 -25.43 -9.21
N ALA A 98 -10.25 -24.95 -9.54
CA ALA A 98 -11.40 -25.79 -9.81
C ALA A 98 -11.20 -26.67 -11.04
N VAL A 99 -10.65 -26.11 -12.13
CA VAL A 99 -10.38 -26.83 -13.39
C VAL A 99 -9.26 -27.86 -13.21
N HIS A 100 -8.16 -27.50 -12.54
CA HIS A 100 -7.03 -28.39 -12.30
C HIS A 100 -7.26 -29.34 -11.12
N LYS A 101 -8.42 -29.25 -10.44
CA LYS A 101 -8.80 -30.03 -9.25
C LYS A 101 -7.76 -29.93 -8.12
N GLU A 102 -7.15 -28.76 -7.96
CA GLU A 102 -6.18 -28.46 -6.88
C GLU A 102 -6.88 -27.93 -5.61
N LEU A 103 -8.18 -28.22 -5.44
CA LEU A 103 -9.08 -27.65 -4.40
C LEU A 103 -8.66 -27.91 -2.94
N GLY A 104 -7.57 -28.62 -2.68
CA GLY A 104 -7.03 -28.88 -1.34
C GLY A 104 -5.84 -28.02 -0.90
N LEU A 105 -5.42 -27.01 -1.68
CA LEU A 105 -4.09 -26.37 -1.53
C LEU A 105 -4.14 -24.89 -1.14
N VAL A 106 -5.00 -24.47 -0.21
CA VAL A 106 -4.58 -23.31 0.60
C VAL A 106 -3.44 -23.83 1.48
N ARG A 107 -2.21 -23.56 1.06
CA ARG A 107 -1.02 -24.01 1.78
C ARG A 107 -1.14 -23.60 3.24
N GLU A 108 -1.06 -24.58 4.14
CA GLU A 108 -1.08 -24.28 5.56
C GLU A 108 0.18 -23.50 5.92
N THR A 109 0.00 -22.27 6.36
CA THR A 109 1.09 -21.44 6.88
C THR A 109 0.77 -21.04 8.31
N PRO A 110 1.78 -20.78 9.16
CA PRO A 110 1.55 -20.26 10.51
C PRO A 110 0.81 -18.91 10.50
N LEU A 111 0.74 -18.23 9.36
CA LEU A 111 0.05 -16.96 9.19
C LEU A 111 -1.46 -17.11 8.92
N ASN A 112 -1.93 -18.31 8.55
CA ASN A 112 -3.35 -18.53 8.22
C ASN A 112 -4.27 -18.23 9.43
N ARG A 113 -3.85 -18.64 10.64
CA ARG A 113 -4.61 -18.38 11.88
C ARG A 113 -4.67 -16.88 12.22
N PRO A 114 -3.55 -16.13 12.27
CA PRO A 114 -3.58 -14.68 12.43
C PRO A 114 -4.46 -13.96 11.40
N ILE A 115 -4.37 -14.33 10.11
CA ILE A 115 -5.21 -13.74 9.05
C ILE A 115 -6.69 -14.01 9.33
N ALA A 116 -7.05 -15.24 9.71
CA ALA A 116 -8.42 -15.59 10.04
C ALA A 116 -8.95 -14.81 11.26
N TRP A 117 -8.16 -14.70 12.32
CA TRP A 117 -8.56 -13.92 13.51
C TRP A 117 -8.72 -12.44 13.21
N TYR A 118 -7.80 -11.86 12.44
CA TYR A 118 -7.90 -10.47 12.00
C TYR A 118 -9.13 -10.23 11.13
N THR A 119 -9.36 -11.10 10.13
CA THR A 119 -10.53 -11.05 9.26
C THR A 119 -11.83 -11.14 10.07
N PHE A 120 -11.89 -12.08 11.00
CA PHE A 120 -13.05 -12.26 11.88
C PHE A 120 -13.29 -11.03 12.75
N ALA A 121 -12.24 -10.45 13.34
CA ALA A 121 -12.35 -9.24 14.14
C ALA A 121 -12.85 -8.04 13.32
N CYS A 122 -12.35 -7.85 12.09
CA CYS A 122 -12.83 -6.80 11.20
C CYS A 122 -14.30 -6.98 10.82
N VAL A 123 -14.70 -8.19 10.42
CA VAL A 123 -16.09 -8.50 10.05
C VAL A 123 -17.03 -8.31 11.24
N LEU A 124 -16.65 -8.77 12.44
CA LEU A 124 -17.43 -8.57 13.65
C LEU A 124 -17.53 -7.10 14.04
N ALA A 125 -16.41 -6.37 14.06
CA ALA A 125 -16.39 -4.97 14.46
C ALA A 125 -17.25 -4.11 13.52
N THR A 126 -17.09 -4.28 12.21
CA THR A 126 -17.94 -3.58 11.23
C THR A 126 -19.38 -4.05 11.31
N GLY A 127 -19.64 -5.35 11.47
CA GLY A 127 -21.00 -5.88 11.64
C GLY A 127 -21.72 -5.30 12.85
N MET A 128 -21.05 -5.18 13.99
CA MET A 128 -21.58 -4.50 15.17
C MET A 128 -21.80 -3.01 14.89
N GLY A 129 -20.85 -2.33 14.25
CA GLY A 129 -20.98 -0.92 13.85
C GLY A 129 -22.19 -0.65 12.93
N LEU A 130 -22.51 -1.60 12.04
CA LEU A 130 -23.69 -1.55 11.18
C LEU A 130 -24.99 -1.71 12.00
N ILE A 131 -25.03 -2.65 12.95
CA ILE A 131 -26.20 -2.89 13.80
C ILE A 131 -26.47 -1.69 14.71
N PHE A 132 -25.43 -1.08 15.28
CA PHE A 132 -25.55 0.09 16.13
C PHE A 132 -25.67 1.41 15.36
N GLY A 133 -25.73 1.39 14.02
CA GLY A 133 -25.89 2.58 13.19
C GLY A 133 -24.70 3.56 13.22
N HIS A 134 -23.52 3.09 13.63
CA HIS A 134 -22.29 3.90 13.69
C HIS A 134 -21.52 3.92 12.36
N VAL A 135 -21.90 3.05 11.42
CA VAL A 135 -21.21 2.87 10.13
C VAL A 135 -22.23 2.83 9.00
N GLU A 136 -21.98 3.57 7.93
CA GLU A 136 -22.75 3.45 6.69
C GLU A 136 -22.55 2.08 6.03
N GLY A 137 -23.65 1.42 5.69
CA GLY A 137 -23.70 0.06 5.12
C GLY A 137 -22.68 -0.23 4.02
N MET A 138 -22.73 0.55 2.95
CA MET A 138 -21.89 0.32 1.77
C MET A 138 -20.43 0.68 2.04
N THR A 139 -20.18 1.82 2.67
CA THR A 139 -18.84 2.29 3.05
C THR A 139 -18.12 1.26 3.92
N GLY A 140 -18.78 0.79 4.99
CA GLY A 140 -18.23 -0.22 5.89
C GLY A 140 -17.88 -1.54 5.19
N MET A 141 -18.73 -2.01 4.28
CA MET A 141 -18.48 -3.24 3.52
C MET A 141 -17.25 -3.12 2.61
N PHE A 142 -17.12 -2.01 1.87
CA PHE A 142 -15.95 -1.80 1.01
C PHE A 142 -14.65 -1.67 1.81
N PHE A 143 -14.68 -1.03 2.98
CA PHE A 143 -13.52 -1.00 3.88
C PHE A 143 -13.10 -2.40 4.33
N VAL A 144 -14.06 -3.25 4.75
CA VAL A 144 -13.77 -4.62 5.16
C VAL A 144 -13.18 -5.43 4.00
N LEU A 145 -13.71 -5.28 2.78
CA LEU A 145 -13.14 -5.95 1.60
C LEU A 145 -11.68 -5.54 1.37
N LYS A 146 -11.37 -4.25 1.45
CA LYS A 146 -10.00 -3.72 1.34
C LYS A 146 -9.08 -4.31 2.43
N TYR A 147 -9.58 -4.46 3.66
CA TYR A 147 -8.82 -5.11 4.74
C TYR A 147 -8.60 -6.62 4.54
N ILE A 148 -9.44 -7.31 3.77
CA ILE A 148 -9.39 -8.77 3.54
C ILE A 148 -8.56 -9.13 2.28
N GLU A 149 -7.85 -8.18 1.67
CA GLU A 149 -6.99 -8.41 0.50
C GLU A 149 -5.76 -9.33 0.76
N PHE A 150 -5.72 -10.05 1.88
CA PHE A 150 -4.81 -11.17 2.15
C PHE A 150 -4.88 -12.30 1.11
N VAL A 151 -5.85 -12.28 0.20
CA VAL A 151 -5.91 -13.17 -0.98
C VAL A 151 -4.57 -13.20 -1.72
N VAL A 152 -3.87 -12.08 -1.83
CA VAL A 152 -2.53 -12.01 -2.46
C VAL A 152 -1.55 -12.96 -1.79
N PHE A 153 -1.57 -13.03 -0.46
CA PHE A 153 -0.69 -13.94 0.28
C PHE A 153 -0.94 -15.40 -0.10
N PHE A 154 -2.21 -15.80 -0.22
CA PHE A 154 -2.56 -17.17 -0.62
C PHE A 154 -2.19 -17.47 -2.06
N ILE A 155 -2.42 -16.53 -3.00
CA ILE A 155 -1.98 -16.67 -4.39
C ILE A 155 -0.46 -16.83 -4.46
N VAL A 156 0.30 -15.98 -3.78
CA VAL A 156 1.77 -16.03 -3.77
C VAL A 156 2.27 -17.32 -3.11
N SER A 157 1.74 -17.68 -1.94
CA SER A 157 2.18 -18.86 -1.18
C SER A 157 1.93 -20.18 -1.92
N ASN A 158 0.83 -20.26 -2.66
CA ASN A 158 0.48 -21.46 -3.42
C ASN A 158 1.27 -21.59 -4.73
N ASN A 159 1.71 -20.48 -5.34
CA ASN A 159 2.36 -20.51 -6.66
C ASN A 159 3.90 -20.40 -6.61
N ILE A 160 4.50 -20.11 -5.46
CA ILE A 160 5.97 -20.12 -5.31
C ILE A 160 6.47 -21.52 -4.98
N HIS A 161 7.22 -22.11 -5.91
CA HIS A 161 7.79 -23.46 -5.77
C HIS A 161 9.32 -23.47 -5.74
N SER A 162 9.99 -22.42 -6.25
CA SER A 162 11.46 -22.41 -6.37
C SER A 162 12.11 -21.14 -5.83
N ARG A 163 13.38 -21.27 -5.40
CA ARG A 163 14.20 -20.12 -5.00
C ARG A 163 14.47 -19.17 -6.17
N ASP A 164 14.54 -19.70 -7.39
CA ASP A 164 14.75 -18.88 -8.58
C ASP A 164 13.55 -17.98 -8.87
N GLN A 165 12.32 -18.47 -8.65
CA GLN A 165 11.12 -17.63 -8.73
C GLN A 165 11.18 -16.47 -7.73
N ILE A 166 11.50 -16.76 -6.47
CA ILE A 166 11.66 -15.72 -5.43
C ILE A 166 12.71 -14.70 -5.85
N ARG A 167 13.84 -15.15 -6.41
CA ARG A 167 14.90 -14.26 -6.92
C ARG A 167 14.38 -13.35 -8.02
N ARG A 168 13.65 -13.89 -9.00
CA ARG A 168 13.09 -13.09 -10.11
C ARG A 168 12.03 -12.11 -9.64
N PHE A 169 11.11 -12.51 -8.76
CA PHE A 169 10.12 -11.60 -8.17
C PHE A 169 10.77 -10.50 -7.33
N THR A 170 11.81 -10.82 -6.58
CA THR A 170 12.58 -9.82 -5.82
C THR A 170 13.23 -8.82 -6.78
N ILE A 171 13.82 -9.29 -7.90
CA ILE A 171 14.36 -8.39 -8.93
C ILE A 171 13.25 -7.52 -9.54
N ALA A 172 12.10 -8.09 -9.88
CA ALA A 172 10.96 -7.33 -10.42
C ALA A 172 10.47 -6.24 -9.44
N MET A 173 10.40 -6.54 -8.14
CA MET A 173 10.07 -5.56 -7.10
C MET A 173 11.11 -4.44 -7.00
N LEU A 174 12.40 -4.77 -7.06
CA LEU A 174 13.49 -3.77 -7.04
C LEU A 174 13.49 -2.91 -8.31
N VAL A 175 13.24 -3.51 -9.48
CA VAL A 175 13.11 -2.80 -10.76
C VAL A 175 11.90 -1.87 -10.74
N THR A 176 10.75 -2.34 -10.25
CA THR A 176 9.56 -1.49 -10.10
C THR A 176 9.83 -0.31 -9.16
N THR A 177 10.52 -0.57 -8.04
CA THR A 177 10.97 0.49 -7.13
C THR A 177 11.89 1.49 -7.83
N PHE A 178 12.82 1.02 -8.65
CA PHE A 178 13.70 1.88 -9.43
C PHE A 178 12.90 2.74 -10.42
N ILE A 179 12.01 2.14 -11.21
CA ILE A 179 11.17 2.83 -12.19
C ILE A 179 10.34 3.91 -11.49
N VAL A 180 9.63 3.57 -10.40
CA VAL A 180 8.83 4.55 -9.67
C VAL A 180 9.70 5.64 -9.08
N SER A 181 10.87 5.31 -8.53
CA SER A 181 11.79 6.30 -7.97
C SER A 181 12.30 7.26 -9.05
N VAL A 182 12.71 6.74 -10.22
CA VAL A 182 13.17 7.56 -11.36
C VAL A 182 12.04 8.43 -11.87
N VAL A 183 10.85 7.88 -12.12
CA VAL A 183 9.71 8.65 -12.61
C VAL A 183 9.28 9.71 -11.60
N SER A 184 9.31 9.40 -10.30
CA SER A 184 9.02 10.37 -9.24
C SER A 184 10.07 11.48 -9.19
N VAL A 185 11.36 11.16 -9.32
CA VAL A 185 12.44 12.15 -9.40
C VAL A 185 12.29 13.02 -10.65
N VAL A 186 12.01 12.42 -11.81
CA VAL A 186 11.74 13.15 -13.05
C VAL A 186 10.55 14.08 -12.86
N SER A 187 9.46 13.63 -12.23
CA SER A 187 8.30 14.47 -11.93
C SER A 187 8.67 15.65 -11.02
N VAL A 188 9.44 15.41 -9.96
CA VAL A 188 9.95 16.48 -9.08
C VAL A 188 10.80 17.47 -9.85
N VAL A 189 11.75 16.98 -10.65
CA VAL A 189 12.66 17.83 -11.44
C VAL A 189 11.88 18.62 -12.50
N SER A 190 10.92 18.01 -13.19
CA SER A 190 10.08 18.67 -14.17
C SER A 190 9.19 19.75 -13.53
N ILE A 191 8.62 19.49 -12.35
CA ILE A 191 7.86 20.50 -11.60
C ILE A 191 8.78 21.68 -11.21
N VAL A 192 9.97 21.40 -10.69
CA VAL A 192 10.95 22.45 -10.33
C VAL A 192 11.48 23.20 -11.56
N ALA A 193 11.61 22.54 -12.71
CA ALA A 193 12.10 23.14 -13.95
C ALA A 193 11.06 24.04 -14.64
N ILE A 194 9.78 23.68 -14.57
CA ILE A 194 8.68 24.50 -15.11
C ILE A 194 8.42 25.72 -14.20
N VAL A 195 8.84 25.66 -12.93
CA VAL A 195 8.38 26.59 -11.92
C VAL A 195 9.56 27.09 -11.05
N GLN A 196 10.09 28.27 -11.37
CA GLN A 196 10.84 29.11 -10.42
C GLN A 196 9.91 29.65 -9.30
N ILE A 197 9.12 28.79 -8.64
CA ILE A 197 8.25 29.13 -7.50
C ILE A 197 8.55 28.14 -6.36
N PRO A 198 8.66 28.63 -5.11
CA PRO A 198 9.09 27.86 -3.95
C PRO A 198 8.27 26.58 -3.71
N LEU A 199 9.02 25.48 -3.66
CA LEU A 199 8.63 24.10 -3.39
C LEU A 199 7.81 23.93 -2.10
N GLY A 200 6.52 23.61 -2.24
CA GLY A 200 5.66 23.15 -1.15
C GLY A 200 4.77 21.94 -1.48
N GLY A 201 4.79 21.47 -2.73
CA GLY A 201 3.97 20.35 -3.19
C GLY A 201 4.47 19.00 -2.66
N ARG A 202 3.53 18.19 -2.17
CA ARG A 202 3.80 16.81 -1.77
C ARG A 202 3.89 15.92 -3.01
N VAL A 203 4.90 15.05 -3.09
CA VAL A 203 4.93 14.00 -4.11
C VAL A 203 3.99 12.88 -3.71
N LEU A 204 3.01 12.64 -4.57
CA LEU A 204 2.05 11.55 -4.52
C LEU A 204 2.53 10.40 -5.44
N ALA A 205 1.90 9.23 -5.34
CA ALA A 205 2.14 8.18 -6.32
C ALA A 205 1.74 8.65 -7.73
N LEU A 206 2.32 8.04 -8.77
CA LEU A 206 2.25 8.52 -10.16
C LEU A 206 0.81 8.66 -10.71
N PHE A 207 -0.17 8.03 -10.06
CA PHE A 207 -1.58 8.11 -10.42
C PHE A 207 -2.52 8.30 -9.22
N GLU A 208 -1.99 8.84 -8.12
CA GLU A 208 -2.81 9.38 -7.02
C GLU A 208 -3.39 10.74 -7.48
N GLY A 209 -4.71 10.91 -7.41
CA GLY A 209 -5.37 12.18 -7.76
C GLY A 209 -5.03 13.32 -6.79
N GLU A 210 -5.57 14.53 -7.01
CA GLU A 210 -5.34 15.69 -6.12
C GLU A 210 -5.75 15.43 -4.64
N GLN A 211 -6.62 14.44 -4.41
CA GLN A 211 -7.05 13.93 -3.11
C GLN A 211 -6.67 12.45 -2.87
N GLY A 212 -5.60 11.95 -3.51
CA GLY A 212 -5.15 10.56 -3.39
C GLY A 212 -4.80 10.15 -1.96
N GLU A 213 -4.76 8.84 -1.70
CA GLU A 213 -4.51 8.33 -0.34
C GLU A 213 -3.18 8.86 0.22
N PRO A 214 -3.21 9.70 1.28
CA PRO A 214 -1.97 10.23 1.80
C PRO A 214 -1.16 9.08 2.39
N ASN A 215 0.01 8.81 1.80
CA ASN A 215 1.13 7.98 2.32
C ASN A 215 1.37 6.61 1.63
N THR A 216 0.74 6.29 0.50
CA THR A 216 0.98 5.00 -0.17
C THR A 216 2.41 4.86 -0.69
N LEU A 217 2.89 5.85 -1.46
CA LEU A 217 4.25 5.85 -2.02
C LEU A 217 5.33 5.73 -0.93
N GLY A 218 5.16 6.46 0.18
CA GLY A 218 6.14 6.45 1.27
C GLY A 218 6.20 5.10 2.00
N GLY A 219 5.05 4.42 2.16
CA GLY A 219 4.99 3.10 2.77
C GLY A 219 5.64 2.03 1.90
N TYR A 220 5.35 2.08 0.59
CA TYR A 220 5.99 1.20 -0.38
C TYR A 220 7.51 1.39 -0.38
N LEU A 221 7.99 2.63 -0.53
CA LEU A 221 9.43 2.92 -0.57
C LEU A 221 10.12 2.51 0.73
N LEU A 222 9.50 2.74 1.89
CA LEU A 222 10.05 2.29 3.16
C LEU A 222 10.27 0.77 3.17
N PHE A 223 9.26 -0.01 2.77
CA PHE A 223 9.32 -1.47 2.79
C PHE A 223 10.32 -2.02 1.76
N THR A 224 10.30 -1.53 0.52
CA THR A 224 11.20 -2.00 -0.52
C THR A 224 12.64 -1.54 -0.30
N CYS A 225 12.87 -0.33 0.24
CA CYS A 225 14.20 0.11 0.67
C CYS A 225 14.72 -0.67 1.88
N ALA A 226 13.86 -1.05 2.84
CA ALA A 226 14.25 -1.93 3.94
C ALA A 226 14.72 -3.30 3.41
N ALA A 227 13.97 -3.89 2.47
CA ALA A 227 14.34 -5.14 1.81
C ALA A 227 15.64 -5.00 1.01
N ALA A 228 15.80 -3.93 0.22
CA ALA A 228 17.02 -3.63 -0.53
C ALA A 228 18.23 -3.43 0.39
N GLY A 229 18.05 -2.75 1.53
CA GLY A 229 19.06 -2.58 2.57
C GLY A 229 19.48 -3.91 3.21
N GLY A 230 18.53 -4.79 3.51
CA GLY A 230 18.81 -6.14 3.99
C GLY A 230 19.61 -6.97 2.98
N LEU A 231 19.27 -6.87 1.69
CA LEU A 231 20.01 -7.52 0.60
C LEU A 231 21.43 -6.92 0.45
N LEU A 232 21.57 -5.60 0.57
CA LEU A 232 22.87 -4.90 0.48
C LEU A 232 23.84 -5.38 1.57
N LEU A 233 23.34 -5.61 2.78
CA LEU A 233 24.12 -6.13 3.91
C LEU A 233 24.47 -7.61 3.75
N SER A 234 23.62 -8.38 3.07
CA SER A 234 23.75 -9.83 2.96
C SER A 234 24.57 -10.29 1.75
N LEU A 235 24.50 -9.58 0.63
CA LEU A 235 25.17 -9.95 -0.61
C LEU A 235 26.67 -9.61 -0.56
N ARG A 236 27.52 -10.48 -1.12
CA ARG A 236 28.97 -10.24 -1.23
C ARG A 236 29.38 -9.62 -2.58
N HIS A 237 28.55 -9.78 -3.62
CA HIS A 237 28.88 -9.37 -4.98
C HIS A 237 28.87 -7.84 -5.14
N TRP A 238 30.00 -7.25 -5.53
CA TRP A 238 30.17 -5.79 -5.56
C TRP A 238 29.24 -5.08 -6.54
N ARG A 239 28.98 -5.65 -7.74
CA ARG A 239 28.04 -5.03 -8.69
C ARG A 239 26.62 -4.96 -8.13
N ALA A 240 26.20 -6.00 -7.40
CA ALA A 240 24.88 -6.01 -6.77
C ALA A 240 24.81 -4.94 -5.66
N LYS A 241 25.90 -4.75 -4.91
CA LYS A 241 25.99 -3.67 -3.92
C LYS A 241 25.93 -2.28 -4.55
N ILE A 242 26.59 -2.07 -5.69
CA ILE A 242 26.48 -0.80 -6.41
C ILE A 242 25.05 -0.56 -6.86
N LEU A 243 24.42 -1.54 -7.53
CA LEU A 243 23.04 -1.41 -7.99
C LEU A 243 22.05 -1.11 -6.84
N LEU A 244 22.19 -1.81 -5.71
CA LEU A 244 21.35 -1.59 -4.54
C LEU A 244 21.61 -0.24 -3.87
N THR A 245 22.88 0.19 -3.78
CA THR A 245 23.22 1.52 -3.26
C THR A 245 22.65 2.61 -4.16
N THR A 246 22.79 2.49 -5.48
CA THR A 246 22.21 3.41 -6.45
C THR A 246 20.69 3.47 -6.30
N LEU A 247 20.00 2.33 -6.22
CA LEU A 247 18.56 2.28 -5.98
C LEU A 247 18.16 3.04 -4.70
N LEU A 248 18.86 2.81 -3.58
CA LEU A 248 18.58 3.48 -2.31
C LEU A 248 18.79 5.00 -2.39
N LEU A 249 19.82 5.45 -3.09
CA LEU A 249 20.08 6.87 -3.31
C LEU A 249 18.98 7.52 -4.16
N PHE A 250 18.56 6.87 -5.24
CA PHE A 250 17.46 7.35 -6.08
C PHE A 250 16.11 7.34 -5.35
N ALA A 251 15.87 6.39 -4.46
CA ALA A 251 14.66 6.30 -3.67
C ALA A 251 14.59 7.34 -2.53
N LEU A 252 15.74 7.88 -2.08
CA LEU A 252 15.78 8.85 -0.97
C LEU A 252 15.08 10.17 -1.31
N ALA A 253 15.31 10.71 -2.51
CA ALA A 253 14.69 11.96 -2.96
C ALA A 253 13.15 11.89 -3.00
N PRO A 254 12.51 10.91 -3.69
CA PRO A 254 11.06 10.81 -3.71
C PRO A 254 10.50 10.45 -2.33
N PHE A 255 11.23 9.65 -1.54
CA PHE A 255 10.84 9.35 -0.15
C PHE A 255 10.76 10.62 0.71
N LEU A 256 11.77 11.50 0.64
CA LEU A 256 11.74 12.80 1.32
C LEU A 256 10.67 13.72 0.75
N ALA A 257 10.39 13.66 -0.55
CA ALA A 257 9.35 14.47 -1.17
C ALA A 257 7.91 14.01 -0.83
N THR A 258 7.73 12.84 -0.21
CA THR A 258 6.41 12.38 0.25
C THR A 258 5.82 13.19 1.41
N LEU A 259 6.60 14.04 2.08
CA LEU A 259 6.18 14.87 3.22
C LEU A 259 5.49 14.08 4.36
N SER A 260 5.79 12.79 4.49
CA SER A 260 5.17 11.90 5.47
C SER A 260 5.97 11.80 6.76
N ARG A 261 5.48 12.49 7.80
CA ARG A 261 6.07 12.48 9.15
C ARG A 261 6.22 11.07 9.73
N GLY A 262 5.25 10.20 9.47
CA GLY A 262 5.28 8.81 9.95
C GLY A 262 6.43 8.00 9.36
N PHE A 263 6.73 8.18 8.07
CA PHE A 263 7.83 7.45 7.44
C PHE A 263 9.20 8.04 7.74
N TYR A 264 9.28 9.35 7.99
CA TYR A 264 10.52 9.95 8.49
C TYR A 264 10.91 9.39 9.86
N LEU A 265 9.95 9.10 10.73
CA LEU A 265 10.20 8.43 12.00
C LEU A 265 10.53 6.94 11.82
N ALA A 266 9.90 6.29 10.83
CA ALA A 266 10.14 4.88 10.55
C ALA A 266 11.54 4.61 9.98
N LEU A 267 12.13 5.56 9.25
CA LEU A 267 13.46 5.38 8.62
C LEU A 267 14.58 5.13 9.66
N PRO A 268 14.72 5.91 10.75
CA PRO A 268 15.62 5.57 11.85
C PRO A 268 15.36 4.20 12.45
N ILE A 269 14.09 3.82 12.64
CA ILE A 269 13.72 2.52 13.21
C ILE A 269 14.18 1.37 12.31
N VAL A 270 13.92 1.47 11.00
CA VAL A 270 14.40 0.50 10.01
C VAL A 270 15.93 0.45 9.99
N TYR A 271 16.61 1.60 10.03
CA TYR A 271 18.07 1.66 10.05
C TYR A 271 18.66 0.99 11.31
N MET A 272 18.05 1.23 12.48
CA MET A 272 18.41 0.58 13.73
C MET A 272 18.20 -0.94 13.66
N ALA A 273 17.07 -1.39 13.11
CA ALA A 273 16.81 -2.81 12.91
C ALA A 273 17.86 -3.46 12.00
N LEU A 274 18.17 -2.84 10.86
CA LEU A 274 19.22 -3.32 9.95
C LEU A 274 20.60 -3.37 10.61
N THR A 275 20.91 -2.38 11.44
CA THR A 275 22.16 -2.34 12.22
C THR A 275 22.20 -3.48 13.25
N ALA A 276 21.09 -3.76 13.92
CA ALA A 276 20.96 -4.85 14.89
C ALA A 276 21.10 -6.23 14.24
N PHE A 277 20.55 -6.42 13.04
CA PHE A 277 20.63 -7.70 12.32
C PHE A 277 21.96 -7.94 11.59
N LYS A 278 22.85 -6.95 11.52
CA LYS A 278 24.17 -7.11 10.87
C LYS A 278 25.08 -8.00 11.72
N ARG A 279 25.45 -9.18 11.22
CA ARG A 279 26.30 -10.19 11.87
C ARG A 279 27.80 -9.82 12.03
N GLY A 280 28.21 -8.57 11.77
CA GLY A 280 29.62 -8.16 11.75
C GLY A 280 29.86 -6.83 12.46
N ASN A 281 30.98 -6.17 12.16
CA ASN A 281 31.28 -4.88 12.77
C ASN A 281 30.18 -3.84 12.44
N ARG A 282 29.41 -3.46 13.47
CA ARG A 282 28.31 -2.49 13.40
C ARG A 282 28.77 -1.04 13.44
N PHE A 283 30.01 -0.79 13.87
CA PHE A 283 30.58 0.55 13.98
C PHE A 283 30.42 1.44 12.73
N PRO A 284 30.71 0.99 11.49
CA PRO A 284 30.53 1.84 10.31
C PRO A 284 29.07 2.23 10.05
N MET A 285 28.09 1.40 10.44
CA MET A 285 26.67 1.76 10.30
C MET A 285 26.26 2.77 11.38
N ILE A 286 26.75 2.60 12.61
CA ILE A 286 26.49 3.57 13.69
C ILE A 286 27.10 4.93 13.32
N ALA A 287 28.35 4.96 12.84
CA ALA A 287 28.98 6.17 12.36
C ALA A 287 28.20 6.80 11.20
N MET A 288 27.77 5.99 10.22
CA MET A 288 26.93 6.46 9.12
C MET A 288 25.58 7.01 9.62
N MET A 289 24.95 6.42 10.62
CA MET A 289 23.71 6.93 11.21
C MET A 289 23.90 8.33 11.80
N VAL A 290 24.99 8.53 12.55
CA VAL A 290 25.33 9.85 13.13
C VAL A 290 25.57 10.86 12.01
N VAL A 291 26.33 10.48 10.99
CA VAL A 291 26.59 11.33 9.81
C VAL A 291 25.31 11.66 9.06
N LEU A 292 24.45 10.68 8.77
CA LEU A 292 23.17 10.90 8.09
C LEU A 292 22.21 11.76 8.92
N THR A 293 22.25 11.64 10.25
CA THR A 293 21.44 12.49 11.15
C THR A 293 21.95 13.93 11.13
N ALA A 294 23.28 14.12 11.20
CA ALA A 294 23.90 15.45 11.14
C ALA A 294 23.72 16.12 9.77
N LEU A 295 23.98 15.39 8.68
CA LEU A 295 23.76 15.84 7.31
C LEU A 295 22.28 16.07 7.04
N GLY A 296 21.41 15.20 7.54
CA GLY A 296 19.96 15.36 7.46
C GLY A 296 19.53 16.66 8.10
N ALA A 297 19.90 16.93 9.36
CA ALA A 297 19.56 18.18 10.03
C ALA A 297 20.03 19.43 9.26
N ALA A 298 21.22 19.37 8.65
CA ALA A 298 21.79 20.46 7.88
C ALA A 298 21.13 20.66 6.50
N ALA A 299 20.98 19.59 5.72
CA ALA A 299 20.58 19.61 4.31
C ALA A 299 19.07 19.35 4.06
N MET A 300 18.30 19.16 5.12
CA MET A 300 16.86 18.89 5.01
C MET A 300 16.11 20.11 4.43
N PRO A 301 15.29 19.92 3.38
CA PRO A 301 14.56 21.01 2.75
C PRO A 301 13.64 21.70 3.75
N GLN A 302 13.46 23.01 3.59
CA GLN A 302 12.66 23.83 4.51
C GLN A 302 11.23 23.28 4.65
N ALA A 303 10.60 22.87 3.54
CA ALA A 303 9.27 22.24 3.55
C ALA A 303 9.19 20.98 4.45
N VAL A 304 10.27 20.20 4.56
CA VAL A 304 10.30 19.03 5.44
C VAL A 304 10.48 19.46 6.89
N LYS A 305 11.35 20.46 7.15
CA LYS A 305 11.53 21.04 8.50
C LYS A 305 10.22 21.64 8.99
N ASP A 306 9.54 22.41 8.16
CA ASP A 306 8.23 23.00 8.42
C ASP A 306 7.19 21.92 8.70
N ARG A 307 7.18 20.81 7.96
CA ARG A 307 6.27 19.68 8.25
C ARG A 307 6.57 18.99 9.58
N ILE A 308 7.82 18.80 9.97
CA ILE A 308 8.16 18.23 11.27
C ILE A 308 7.77 19.22 12.38
N LEU A 309 8.20 20.47 12.26
CA LEU A 309 7.96 21.54 13.23
C LEU A 309 6.47 21.88 13.36
N TYR A 310 5.68 21.79 12.29
CA TYR A 310 4.22 21.95 12.32
C TYR A 310 3.51 20.96 13.26
N THR A 311 4.15 19.84 13.60
CA THR A 311 3.63 18.88 14.60
C THR A 311 3.81 19.38 16.03
N PHE A 312 4.84 20.21 16.25
CA PHE A 312 5.26 20.69 17.57
C PHE A 312 4.88 22.15 17.82
N ASP A 313 4.73 22.94 16.75
CA ASP A 313 4.59 24.39 16.78
C ASP A 313 3.34 24.85 16.01
N GLN A 314 2.17 24.40 16.46
CA GLN A 314 0.91 25.03 16.07
C GLN A 314 0.38 25.92 17.19
N GLY A 315 0.59 27.21 17.01
CA GLY A 315 -0.30 28.23 17.54
C GLY A 315 -1.68 28.17 16.86
N ALA A 316 -2.73 28.02 17.68
CA ALA A 316 -4.03 28.66 17.52
C ALA A 316 -5.00 28.31 16.37
N THR A 317 -5.05 27.08 15.82
CA THR A 317 -6.20 26.70 14.97
C THR A 317 -6.68 25.25 15.18
N SER A 318 -8.00 25.09 15.30
CA SER A 318 -8.83 23.91 15.62
C SER A 318 -8.98 23.54 17.11
N HIS A 319 -10.23 23.54 17.56
CA HIS A 319 -10.69 23.16 18.90
C HIS A 319 -10.26 21.71 19.21
N TYR A 320 -9.78 21.47 20.43
CA TYR A 320 -9.48 20.16 21.05
C TYR A 320 -8.14 19.48 20.74
N ARG A 321 -7.24 19.43 21.75
CA ARG A 321 -6.09 18.50 21.79
C ARG A 321 -5.74 18.01 23.19
N VAL A 322 -5.19 16.80 23.24
CA VAL A 322 -4.62 16.14 24.42
C VAL A 322 -3.17 16.61 24.58
N SER A 323 -2.79 17.12 25.76
CA SER A 323 -1.41 17.48 26.10
C SER A 323 -0.70 16.32 26.79
N VAL A 324 0.50 15.96 26.32
CA VAL A 324 1.38 15.00 27.01
C VAL A 324 2.60 15.78 27.50
N GLY A 325 2.64 16.11 28.80
CA GLY A 325 3.65 16.98 29.38
C GLY A 325 3.58 18.42 28.84
N ASN A 326 4.73 19.02 28.52
CA ASN A 326 4.82 20.40 27.99
C ASN A 326 4.68 20.50 26.46
N VAL A 327 4.45 19.37 25.77
CA VAL A 327 4.36 19.33 24.31
C VAL A 327 2.90 19.13 23.90
N ARG A 328 2.39 20.04 23.06
CA ARG A 328 1.05 19.95 22.49
C ARG A 328 1.13 19.13 21.20
N LEU A 329 0.43 18.00 21.17
CA LEU A 329 0.39 17.09 20.01
C LEU A 329 -0.43 17.70 18.88
N ASP A 330 -0.44 17.11 17.68
CA ASP A 330 -1.29 17.55 16.57
C ASP A 330 -2.72 16.98 16.64
N SER A 331 -3.63 17.46 15.80
CA SER A 331 -5.04 17.02 15.77
C SER A 331 -5.18 15.52 15.45
N SER A 332 -4.36 14.99 14.53
CA SER A 332 -4.40 13.59 14.12
C SER A 332 -3.92 12.62 15.21
N THR A 333 -2.89 13.00 15.95
CA THR A 333 -2.31 12.24 17.06
C THR A 333 -3.23 12.32 18.28
N SER A 334 -3.80 13.50 18.53
CA SER A 334 -4.81 13.69 19.58
C SER A 334 -6.06 12.86 19.30
N ALA A 335 -6.54 12.82 18.05
CA ALA A 335 -7.69 12.01 17.65
C ALA A 335 -7.43 10.51 17.84
N ARG A 336 -6.23 10.01 17.51
CA ARG A 336 -5.86 8.61 17.77
C ARG A 336 -5.81 8.29 19.27
N ILE A 337 -5.17 9.13 20.07
CA ILE A 337 -5.10 8.91 21.52
C ILE A 337 -6.52 8.91 22.12
N LYS A 338 -7.37 9.82 21.67
CA LYS A 338 -8.77 9.88 22.08
C LYS A 338 -9.56 8.66 21.61
N SER A 339 -9.40 8.20 20.36
CA SER A 339 -10.11 7.00 19.88
C SER A 339 -9.71 5.77 20.69
N TRP A 340 -8.45 5.67 21.11
CA TRP A 340 -8.02 4.62 22.03
C TRP A 340 -8.62 4.81 23.42
N GLN A 341 -8.62 6.03 23.97
CA GLN A 341 -9.25 6.30 25.27
C GLN A 341 -10.75 6.03 25.27
N GLU A 342 -11.47 6.47 24.25
CA GLU A 342 -12.90 6.21 24.05
C GLU A 342 -13.16 4.72 23.89
N ALA A 343 -12.37 4.00 23.08
CA ALA A 343 -12.49 2.54 22.98
C ALA A 343 -12.24 1.84 24.33
N PHE A 344 -11.31 2.32 25.16
CA PHE A 344 -11.10 1.78 26.50
C PHE A 344 -12.24 2.12 27.46
N ILE A 345 -12.79 3.33 27.38
CA ILE A 345 -13.93 3.77 28.19
C ILE A 345 -15.19 3.00 27.80
N ASP A 346 -15.45 2.82 26.51
CA ASP A 346 -16.59 2.07 25.97
C ASP A 346 -16.48 0.57 26.24
N ALA A 347 -15.26 0.02 26.21
CA ALA A 347 -15.01 -1.35 26.65
C ALA A 347 -15.20 -1.51 28.17
N ALA A 348 -14.90 -0.49 28.96
CA ALA A 348 -15.10 -0.49 30.41
C ALA A 348 -16.54 -0.18 30.82
N SER A 349 -17.30 0.52 29.98
CA SER A 349 -18.69 0.91 30.22
C SER A 349 -19.72 -0.02 29.56
N SER A 350 -19.31 -0.84 28.57
CA SER A 350 -20.13 -1.93 28.04
C SER A 350 -20.34 -3.00 29.11
N PRO A 351 -21.58 -3.19 29.62
CA PRO A 351 -21.87 -4.30 30.50
C PRO A 351 -21.81 -5.58 29.67
N SER A 352 -20.81 -6.40 29.94
CA SER A 352 -20.84 -7.80 29.52
C SER A 352 -21.92 -8.50 30.34
N GLY A 353 -23.09 -8.68 29.74
CA GLY A 353 -24.09 -9.68 30.13
C GLY A 353 -24.91 -9.38 31.38
N ASP A 354 -25.97 -8.59 31.23
CA ASP A 354 -27.21 -8.87 31.98
C ASP A 354 -27.96 -9.98 31.23
N THR A 355 -27.59 -11.22 31.53
CA THR A 355 -28.53 -12.35 31.42
C THR A 355 -29.45 -12.26 32.64
N GLY A 356 -30.63 -11.66 32.44
CA GLY A 356 -31.81 -11.84 33.26
C GLY A 356 -32.86 -12.62 32.49
#